data_AF-A0AAF0T7C4-F1
#
_entry.id   AF-A0AAF0T7C4-F1
#
_cell.length_a   1.000
_cell.length_b   1.000
_cell.length_c   1.000
_cell.angle_alpha   90.00
_cell.angle_beta   90.00
_cell.angle_gamma   90.00
#
_symmetry.space_group_name_H-M   'P 1'
#
loop_
_entity.id
_entity.type
_entity.pdbx_description
1 polymer ?
#
loop_
_entity_poly.entity_id
_entity_poly.type
_entity_poly.pdbx_seq_one_letter_code
_entity_poly.pdbx_strand_id
1 'polypeptide(L)'
;MDAYGFKMFLNALSELIQGASAPSILPVWQRDLLSARSLPCIICTHNEFDENVESKNAWIAVEDKLIQHSFFFGNKEIEAIQDQLESGYVSVRKGLRKMELPLGYYGNAFATPAAISKAGLLCSNSFTYAVELIKQAKK
;
A
#
# COMPACT_ATOMS: atom_id res chain seq x y z
N MET A 1 10.07 0.98 8.55
CA MET A 1 9.39 2.25 8.25
C MET A 1 8.75 2.09 6.90
N ASP A 2 7.49 2.48 6.74
CA ASP A 2 6.82 2.40 5.44
C ASP A 2 7.21 3.58 4.54
N ALA A 3 6.69 3.60 3.31
CA ALA A 3 7.00 4.66 2.34
C ALA A 3 6.55 6.05 2.81
N TYR A 4 5.49 6.13 3.63
CA TYR A 4 5.02 7.41 4.17
C TYR A 4 6.01 7.96 5.20
N GLY A 5 6.46 7.12 6.14
CA GLY A 5 7.52 7.47 7.09
C GLY A 5 8.82 7.88 6.40
N PHE A 6 9.23 7.16 5.35
CA PHE A 6 10.44 7.51 4.60
C PHE A 6 10.32 8.86 3.87
N LYS A 7 9.16 9.14 3.28
CA LYS A 7 8.87 10.47 2.70
C LYS A 7 8.97 11.58 3.76
N MET A 8 8.41 11.38 4.95
CA MET A 8 8.52 12.36 6.04
C MET A 8 9.97 12.61 6.42
N PHE A 9 10.78 11.56 6.51
CA PHE A 9 12.21 11.70 6.77
C PHE A 9 12.92 12.55 5.72
N LEU A 10 12.70 12.28 4.43
CA LEU A 10 13.32 13.05 3.35
C LEU A 10 12.88 14.52 3.36
N ASN A 11 11.60 14.79 3.65
CA ASN A 11 11.08 16.15 3.77
C ASN A 11 11.72 16.88 4.96
N ALA A 12 11.73 16.26 6.14
CA ALA A 12 12.36 16.81 7.34
C ALA A 12 13.85 17.10 7.11
N LEU A 13 14.57 16.17 6.48
CA LEU A 13 15.97 16.35 6.09
C LEU A 13 16.13 17.54 5.14
N SER A 14 15.27 17.66 4.14
CA SER A 14 15.29 18.78 3.18
C SER A 14 15.06 20.13 3.86
N GLU A 15 14.13 20.22 4.81
CA GLU A 15 13.87 21.43 5.59
C GLU A 15 15.07 21.83 6.47
N LEU A 16 15.69 20.86 7.15
CA LEU A 16 16.87 21.10 7.98
C LEU A 16 18.06 21.57 7.14
N ILE A 17 18.28 20.98 5.96
CA ILE A 17 19.32 21.42 5.01
C ILE A 17 19.06 22.86 4.53
N GLN A 18 17.79 23.24 4.38
CA GLN A 18 17.39 24.60 4.02
C GLN A 18 17.47 25.61 5.21
N GLY A 19 17.92 25.16 6.38
CA GLY A 19 18.13 26.02 7.55
C GLY A 19 16.92 26.13 8.49
N ALA A 20 15.91 25.27 8.34
CA ALA A 20 14.84 25.19 9.34
C ALA A 20 15.41 24.77 10.69
N SER A 21 14.92 25.37 11.78
CA SER A 21 15.33 25.03 13.14
C SER A 21 14.76 23.69 13.63
N ALA A 22 13.63 23.27 13.04
CA ALA A 22 13.00 21.98 13.26
C ALA A 22 12.14 21.61 12.04
N PRO A 23 11.85 20.31 11.82
CA PRO A 23 10.90 19.89 10.81
C PRO A 23 9.48 20.41 11.07
N SER A 24 8.75 20.74 10.01
CA SER A 24 7.35 21.20 10.04
C SER A 24 6.39 20.15 10.58
N ILE A 25 6.74 18.86 10.43
CA ILE A 25 6.05 17.73 11.05
C ILE A 25 7.05 17.01 11.94
N LEU A 26 6.82 17.07 13.25
CA LEU A 26 7.70 16.41 14.22
C LEU A 26 7.50 14.89 14.21
N PRO A 27 8.58 14.09 14.29
CA PRO A 27 8.47 12.64 14.36
C PRO A 27 7.81 12.21 15.68
N VAL A 28 6.78 11.38 15.57
CA VAL A 28 6.06 10.78 16.70
C VAL A 28 6.42 9.30 16.80
N TRP A 29 7.04 8.92 17.92
CA TRP A 29 7.56 7.58 18.18
C TRP A 29 6.62 6.69 19.01
N GLN A 30 5.34 7.04 19.11
CA GLN A 30 4.32 6.33 19.91
C GLN A 30 3.97 4.96 19.30
N ARG A 31 4.91 4.02 19.29
CA ARG A 31 4.74 2.66 18.73
C ARG A 31 3.66 1.87 19.47
N ASP A 32 3.39 2.23 20.73
CA ASP A 32 2.35 1.61 21.55
C ASP A 32 0.92 1.78 20.99
N LEU A 33 0.71 2.76 20.09
CA LEU A 33 -0.56 2.94 19.38
C LEU A 33 -0.95 1.73 18.51
N LEU A 34 0.05 0.94 18.09
CA LEU A 34 -0.13 -0.27 17.28
C LEU A 34 0.16 -1.56 18.06
N SER A 35 0.08 -1.51 19.39
CA SER A 35 0.30 -2.69 20.23
C SER A 35 -0.77 -3.76 19.98
N ALA A 36 -0.35 -5.02 20.10
CA ALA A 36 -1.29 -6.14 20.07
C ALA A 36 -2.33 -6.01 21.19
N ARG A 37 -3.57 -6.44 20.92
CA ARG A 37 -4.65 -6.43 21.90
C ARG A 37 -4.33 -7.37 23.06
N SER A 38 -4.78 -7.02 24.26
CA SER A 38 -4.81 -7.97 25.38
C SER A 38 -5.89 -9.02 25.11
N LEU A 39 -5.47 -10.29 25.09
CA LEU A 39 -6.17 -11.44 24.52
C LEU A 39 -6.17 -11.43 22.96
N PRO A 40 -5.54 -12.43 22.32
CA PRO A 40 -5.60 -12.60 20.87
C PRO A 40 -7.06 -12.75 20.41
N CYS A 41 -7.47 -11.94 19.44
CA CYS A 41 -8.75 -12.08 18.75
C CYS A 41 -8.48 -12.20 17.25
N ILE A 42 -8.59 -13.43 16.73
CA ILE A 42 -8.38 -13.72 15.31
C ILE A 42 -9.68 -13.38 14.57
N ILE A 43 -9.70 -12.21 13.94
CA ILE A 43 -10.84 -11.73 13.13
C ILE A 43 -10.65 -11.98 11.63
N CYS A 44 -9.45 -12.38 11.23
CA CYS A 44 -9.06 -12.65 9.85
C CYS A 44 -8.17 -13.89 9.81
N THR A 45 -8.44 -14.79 8.88
CA THR A 45 -7.54 -15.93 8.61
C THR A 45 -6.40 -15.43 7.73
N HIS A 46 -5.19 -15.43 8.28
CA HIS A 46 -3.98 -15.02 7.57
C HIS A 46 -3.31 -16.22 6.90
N ASN A 47 -3.74 -16.53 5.67
CA ASN A 47 -3.20 -17.66 4.89
C ASN A 47 -1.72 -17.46 4.52
N GLU A 48 -1.22 -16.22 4.54
CA GLU A 48 0.17 -15.88 4.28
C GLU A 48 1.15 -16.39 5.36
N PHE A 49 0.64 -16.78 6.53
CA PHE A 49 1.43 -17.32 7.64
C PHE A 49 1.15 -18.80 7.91
N ASP A 50 0.51 -19.53 6.97
CA ASP A 50 0.32 -20.98 7.08
C ASP A 50 1.68 -21.70 7.04
N GLU A 51 1.96 -22.53 8.05
CA GLU A 51 3.24 -23.25 8.23
C GLU A 51 3.56 -24.20 7.09
N ASN A 52 2.56 -24.62 6.31
CA ASN A 52 2.72 -25.52 5.15
C ASN A 52 3.23 -24.80 3.90
N VAL A 53 3.30 -23.47 3.90
CA VAL A 53 3.85 -22.69 2.80
C VAL A 53 5.33 -22.46 3.10
N GLU A 54 6.20 -23.13 2.35
CA GLU A 54 7.64 -22.91 2.45
C GLU A 54 7.90 -21.41 2.30
N SER A 55 8.46 -20.79 3.36
CA SER A 55 8.83 -19.37 3.40
C SER A 55 10.05 -19.12 2.51
N LYS A 56 9.98 -19.52 1.25
CA LYS A 56 10.90 -19.05 0.24
C LYS A 56 10.37 -17.73 -0.23
N ASN A 57 11.11 -16.67 0.08
CA ASN A 57 10.91 -15.36 -0.50
C ASN A 57 11.07 -15.55 -2.01
N ALA A 58 9.96 -15.73 -2.74
CA ALA A 58 9.99 -16.02 -4.18
C ALA A 58 10.87 -15.01 -4.92
N TRP A 59 10.88 -13.76 -4.43
CA TRP A 59 11.77 -12.67 -4.80
C TRP A 59 13.27 -13.02 -4.76
N ILE A 60 13.78 -13.61 -3.67
CA ILE A 60 15.21 -13.96 -3.52
C ILE A 60 15.61 -15.04 -4.54
N ALA A 61 14.70 -15.95 -4.89
CA ALA A 61 14.99 -17.07 -5.79
C ALA A 61 15.01 -16.68 -7.28
N VAL A 62 14.57 -15.46 -7.63
CA VAL A 62 14.40 -15.01 -9.02
C VAL A 62 14.99 -13.62 -9.29
N GLU A 63 15.58 -12.96 -8.30
CA GLU A 63 16.08 -11.59 -8.41
C GLU A 63 17.07 -11.42 -9.57
N ASP A 64 17.99 -12.38 -9.73
CA ASP A 64 19.00 -12.41 -10.79
C ASP A 64 18.42 -12.70 -12.19
N LYS A 65 17.15 -13.13 -12.27
CA LYS A 65 16.47 -13.53 -13.51
C LYS A 65 15.47 -12.49 -14.01
N LEU A 66 15.16 -11.48 -13.21
CA LEU A 66 14.19 -10.44 -13.56
C LEU A 66 14.89 -9.21 -14.13
N ILE A 67 14.30 -8.62 -15.18
CA ILE A 67 14.75 -7.33 -15.73
C ILE A 67 13.86 -6.24 -15.15
N GLN A 68 14.47 -5.22 -14.54
CA GLN A 68 13.75 -4.04 -14.11
C GLN A 68 13.49 -3.12 -15.31
N HIS A 69 12.23 -2.79 -15.56
CA HIS A 69 11.82 -1.83 -16.58
C HIS A 69 10.84 -0.81 -16.02
N SER A 70 10.89 0.42 -16.53
CA SER A 70 10.01 1.52 -16.11
C SER A 70 9.04 1.87 -17.21
N PHE A 71 7.76 1.97 -16.87
CA PHE A 71 6.71 2.45 -17.78
C PHE A 71 6.19 3.79 -17.26
N PHE A 72 6.04 4.77 -18.15
CA PHE A 72 5.50 6.08 -17.80
C PHE A 72 4.06 6.20 -18.29
N PHE A 73 3.18 6.63 -17.40
CA PHE A 73 1.79 6.95 -17.71
C PHE A 73 1.60 8.44 -17.48
N GLY A 74 1.49 9.21 -18.56
CA GLY A 74 1.24 10.64 -18.50
C GLY A 74 -0.23 10.95 -18.31
N ASN A 75 -0.58 12.23 -18.33
CA ASN A 75 -1.96 12.67 -18.10
C ASN A 75 -2.95 12.06 -19.10
N LYS A 76 -2.57 11.98 -20.39
CA LYS A 76 -3.43 11.41 -21.44
C LYS A 76 -3.69 9.92 -21.24
N GLU A 77 -2.66 9.16 -20.86
CA GLU A 77 -2.80 7.72 -20.58
C GLU A 77 -3.65 7.50 -19.33
N ILE A 78 -3.48 8.33 -18.30
CA ILE A 78 -4.28 8.26 -17.08
C ILE A 78 -5.75 8.63 -17.36
N GLU A 79 -6.01 9.67 -18.17
CA GLU A 79 -7.37 10.03 -18.61
C GLU A 79 -8.01 8.89 -19.39
N ALA A 80 -7.31 8.29 -20.35
CA ALA A 80 -7.83 7.14 -21.09
C ALA A 80 -8.14 5.93 -20.20
N ILE A 81 -7.31 5.67 -19.18
CA ILE A 81 -7.58 4.62 -18.17
C ILE A 81 -8.83 4.97 -17.35
N GLN A 82 -9.02 6.25 -17.00
CA GLN A 82 -10.19 6.71 -16.25
C GLN A 82 -11.47 6.66 -17.07
N ASP A 83 -11.42 6.98 -18.37
CA ASP A 83 -12.58 6.92 -19.28
C ASP A 83 -13.13 5.51 -19.44
N GLN A 84 -12.27 4.49 -19.32
CA GLN A 84 -12.70 3.07 -19.31
C GLN A 84 -13.45 2.67 -18.03
N LEU A 85 -13.41 3.50 -16.98
CA LEU A 85 -14.10 3.29 -15.71
C LEU A 85 -15.36 4.16 -15.69
N GLU A 86 -16.48 3.62 -16.19
CA GLU A 86 -17.76 4.34 -16.21
C GLU A 86 -18.08 5.02 -14.86
N SER A 87 -18.47 6.30 -14.95
CA SER A 87 -18.87 7.27 -13.90
C SER A 87 -18.86 6.76 -12.45
N GLY A 88 -17.77 7.01 -11.72
CA GLY A 88 -17.73 6.80 -10.26
C GLY A 88 -16.38 6.44 -9.67
N TYR A 89 -15.26 6.96 -10.21
CA TYR A 89 -13.95 6.73 -9.61
C TYR A 89 -13.79 7.50 -8.29
N VAL A 90 -13.97 6.82 -7.17
CA VAL A 90 -13.62 7.34 -5.85
C VAL A 90 -12.16 7.00 -5.58
N SER A 91 -11.34 8.03 -5.36
CA SER A 91 -9.94 7.89 -4.96
C SER A 91 -9.81 6.94 -3.77
N VAL A 92 -9.03 5.90 -3.99
CA VAL A 92 -8.77 4.82 -3.04
C VAL A 92 -8.14 5.32 -1.72
N ARG A 93 -7.51 6.50 -1.72
CA ARG A 93 -6.90 7.08 -0.51
C ARG A 93 -7.92 7.42 0.58
N LYS A 94 -9.21 7.60 0.24
CA LYS A 94 -10.28 7.88 1.22
C LYS A 94 -10.90 6.62 1.86
N GLY A 95 -10.54 5.42 1.40
CA GLY A 95 -11.23 4.17 1.76
C GLY A 95 -10.64 3.37 2.92
N LEU A 96 -9.40 3.65 3.37
CA LEU A 96 -8.88 2.94 4.55
C LEU A 96 -9.59 3.46 5.80
N ARG A 97 -10.25 2.55 6.51
CA ARG A 97 -10.94 2.80 7.78
C ARG A 97 -10.08 3.62 8.74
N LYS A 98 -10.77 4.52 9.44
CA LYS A 98 -10.36 5.55 10.39
C LYS A 98 -9.39 5.05 11.48
N MET A 99 -8.14 4.79 11.12
CA MET A 99 -7.04 4.73 12.07
C MET A 99 -6.36 6.09 12.09
N GLU A 100 -6.75 6.93 13.04
CA GLU A 100 -6.20 8.27 13.22
C GLU A 100 -4.84 8.15 13.91
N LEU A 101 -3.81 7.79 13.14
CA LEU A 101 -2.43 7.91 13.60
C LEU A 101 -2.01 9.38 13.55
N PRO A 102 -1.16 9.83 14.49
CA PRO A 102 -0.55 11.14 14.41
C PRO A 102 0.11 11.33 13.05
N LEU A 103 -0.03 12.54 12.48
CA LEU A 103 0.55 12.84 11.16
C LEU A 103 2.06 12.54 11.11
N GLY A 104 2.76 12.73 12.23
CA GLY A 104 4.19 12.44 12.37
C GLY A 104 4.55 11.00 12.75
N TYR A 105 3.61 10.06 12.76
CA TYR A 105 3.87 8.68 13.21
C TYR A 105 4.97 7.99 12.39
N TYR A 106 6.09 7.67 13.03
CA TYR A 106 7.31 7.18 12.40
C TYR A 106 7.42 5.65 12.33
N GLY A 107 6.30 4.94 12.55
CA GLY A 107 6.23 3.48 12.48
C GLY A 107 5.80 2.96 11.11
N ASN A 108 5.48 1.66 11.04
CA ASN A 108 4.81 1.06 9.88
C ASN A 108 3.31 1.09 10.15
N ALA A 109 2.51 1.57 9.22
CA ALA A 109 1.05 1.57 9.32
C ALA A 109 0.42 1.29 7.95
N PHE A 110 0.64 0.08 7.43
CA PHE A 110 0.09 -0.35 6.15
C PHE A 110 -0.53 -1.74 6.28
N ALA A 111 -1.56 -1.98 5.46
CA ALA A 111 -2.14 -3.29 5.23
C ALA A 111 -2.20 -3.50 3.72
N THR A 112 -1.95 -4.74 3.27
CA THR A 112 -1.95 -5.11 1.85
C THR A 112 -3.22 -5.89 1.50
N PRO A 113 -4.27 -5.23 1.00
CA PRO A 113 -5.45 -5.94 0.52
C PRO A 113 -5.06 -6.78 -0.71
N ALA A 114 -5.57 -8.01 -0.77
CA ALA A 114 -5.33 -8.92 -1.89
C ALA A 114 -6.65 -9.26 -2.58
N ALA A 115 -6.68 -9.11 -3.90
CA ALA A 115 -7.77 -9.60 -4.74
C ALA A 115 -7.28 -10.85 -5.49
N ILE A 116 -8.11 -11.89 -5.56
CA ILE A 116 -7.76 -13.18 -6.18
C ILE A 116 -8.68 -13.43 -7.37
N SER A 117 -8.08 -13.80 -8.52
CA SER A 117 -8.80 -14.26 -9.71
C SER A 117 -7.96 -15.27 -10.47
N LYS A 118 -8.61 -16.15 -11.23
CA LYS A 118 -7.91 -17.04 -12.17
C LYS A 118 -7.36 -16.20 -13.33
N ALA A 119 -6.16 -16.52 -13.81
CA ALA A 119 -5.54 -15.82 -14.95
C ALA A 119 -6.46 -15.81 -16.19
N GLY A 120 -7.07 -16.96 -16.52
CA GLY A 120 -8.01 -17.05 -17.64
C GLY A 120 -9.21 -16.13 -17.51
N LEU A 121 -9.74 -15.92 -16.30
CA LEU A 121 -10.84 -14.97 -16.05
C LEU A 121 -10.34 -13.53 -16.12
N LEU A 122 -9.16 -13.23 -15.57
CA LEU A 122 -8.62 -11.88 -15.58
C LEU A 122 -8.33 -11.40 -17.02
N CYS A 123 -7.80 -12.29 -17.87
CA CYS A 123 -7.47 -11.97 -19.26
C CYS A 123 -8.67 -11.97 -20.21
N SER A 124 -9.76 -12.67 -19.86
CA SER A 124 -10.97 -12.73 -20.71
C SER A 124 -12.03 -11.69 -20.37
N ASN A 125 -11.87 -10.95 -19.28
CA ASN A 125 -12.80 -9.91 -18.83
C ASN A 125 -12.24 -8.49 -19.08
N SER A 126 -13.07 -7.48 -18.88
CA SER A 126 -12.70 -6.07 -19.08
C SER A 126 -11.76 -5.54 -17.99
N PHE A 127 -11.11 -4.41 -18.27
CA PHE A 127 -10.33 -3.67 -17.26
C PHE A 127 -11.16 -3.34 -16.01
N THR A 128 -12.44 -2.97 -16.20
CA THR A 128 -13.39 -2.67 -15.13
C THR A 128 -13.58 -3.84 -14.16
N TYR A 129 -13.61 -5.09 -14.65
CA TYR A 129 -13.68 -6.29 -13.80
C TYR A 129 -12.50 -6.35 -12.82
N ALA A 130 -11.27 -6.09 -13.30
CA ALA A 130 -10.08 -6.08 -12.46
C ALA A 130 -10.14 -4.96 -11.39
N VAL A 131 -10.64 -3.78 -11.77
CA VAL A 131 -10.81 -2.66 -10.85
C VAL A 131 -11.85 -2.95 -9.78
N GLU A 132 -12.97 -3.59 -10.12
CA GLU A 132 -14.00 -3.96 -9.15
C GLU A 132 -13.50 -5.00 -8.13
N LEU A 133 -12.72 -5.99 -8.56
CA LEU A 133 -12.05 -6.92 -7.63
C LEU A 133 -11.16 -6.18 -6.61
N ILE A 134 -10.37 -5.21 -7.08
CA ILE A 134 -9.52 -4.39 -6.21
C ILE A 134 -10.36 -3.52 -5.26
N LYS A 135 -11.47 -2.95 -5.71
CA LYS A 135 -12.38 -2.16 -4.86
C LYS A 135 -13.00 -3.02 -3.76
N GLN A 136 -13.42 -4.25 -4.09
CA GLN A 136 -14.00 -5.18 -3.12
C GLN A 136 -12.99 -5.62 -2.05
N ALA A 137 -11.75 -5.91 -2.45
CA ALA A 137 -10.67 -6.31 -1.53
C ALA A 137 -10.27 -5.20 -0.53
N LYS A 138 -10.66 -3.95 -0.78
CA LYS A 138 -10.29 -2.77 0.02
C LYS A 138 -11.36 -2.33 1.04
N LYS A 139 -12.55 -2.94 1.04
CA LYS A 139 -13.66 -2.63 1.97
C LYS A 139 -13.39 -3.16 3.38
#